data_AF-A0A0D5YVW0-F1
#
_entry.id   AF-A0A0D5YVW0-F1
#
_cell.length_a   1.000
_cell.length_b   1.000
_cell.length_c   1.000
_cell.angle_alpha   90.00
_cell.angle_beta   90.00
_cell.angle_gamma   90.00
#
_symmetry.space_group_name_H-M   'P 1'
#
loop_
_entity.id
_entity.type
_entity.pdbx_description
1 polymer ?
#
loop_
_entity_poly.entity_id
_entity_poly.type
_entity_poly.pdbx_seq_one_letter_code
_entity_poly.pdbx_strand_id
1 'polypeptide(L)'
;MKRLDSARKSPSDVFRNEIIAETVVTHLMKTQETLTNEELIDYVYYDIAGKYLNEKINDWSQTKLWYNTVLELSEPVRYTYGIGVLNMQVMNGGFEQYYDNDYGIFAEETLNGLKKIGAELTFELLKSSVEIMKKHKEPKMDLFDFITESKYWENKEIEQVLDRVTEEYWNLEDKENLTELLGNYLRNCEIK
;
A
#
# COMPACT_ATOMS: atom_id res chain seq x y z
N MET A 1 12.50 -38.27 26.58
CA MET A 1 13.13 -38.12 25.25
C MET A 1 12.06 -38.38 24.19
N LYS A 2 11.32 -37.35 23.74
CA LYS A 2 10.36 -37.47 22.63
C LYS A 2 11.04 -36.86 21.41
N ARG A 3 11.39 -37.69 20.41
CA ARG A 3 11.78 -37.20 19.08
C ARG A 3 10.50 -36.81 18.36
N LEU A 4 10.43 -35.55 17.91
CA LEU A 4 9.42 -35.06 16.99
C LEU A 4 9.73 -35.66 15.61
N ASP A 5 8.82 -36.50 15.11
CA ASP A 5 8.85 -36.95 13.72
C ASP A 5 8.49 -35.76 12.82
N SER A 6 9.48 -35.27 12.06
CA SER A 6 9.22 -34.39 10.93
C SER A 6 8.58 -35.24 9.83
N ALA A 7 7.27 -35.11 9.63
CA ALA A 7 6.58 -35.75 8.52
C ALA A 7 7.18 -35.28 7.19
N ARG A 8 7.94 -36.15 6.51
CA ARG A 8 8.38 -35.91 5.12
C ARG A 8 7.14 -35.92 4.24
N LYS A 9 6.86 -34.79 3.57
CA LYS A 9 5.81 -34.69 2.54
C LYS A 9 6.03 -35.80 1.50
N SER A 10 4.96 -36.47 1.09
CA SER A 10 5.07 -37.57 0.12
C SER A 10 5.50 -37.01 -1.25
N PRO A 11 6.24 -37.79 -2.07
CA PRO A 11 6.64 -37.35 -3.42
C PRO A 11 5.46 -36.92 -4.29
N SER A 12 4.27 -37.51 -4.10
CA SER A 12 3.04 -37.10 -4.79
C SER A 12 2.50 -35.74 -4.34
N ASP A 13 2.67 -35.38 -3.07
CA ASP A 13 2.27 -34.06 -2.56
C ASP A 13 3.22 -32.97 -3.05
N VAL A 14 4.52 -33.28 -3.15
CA VAL A 14 5.51 -32.36 -3.72
C VAL A 14 5.19 -32.08 -5.19
N PHE A 15 4.98 -33.14 -5.99
CA PHE A 15 4.69 -33.02 -7.42
C PHE A 15 3.37 -32.30 -7.73
N ARG A 16 2.31 -32.55 -6.93
CA ARG A 16 1.04 -31.82 -7.07
C ARG A 16 1.18 -30.34 -6.76
N ASN A 17 1.93 -30.00 -5.70
CA ASN A 17 2.16 -28.61 -5.34
C ASN A 17 3.00 -27.86 -6.39
N GLU A 18 3.97 -28.53 -7.01
CA GLU A 18 4.76 -27.97 -8.12
C GLU A 18 3.89 -27.66 -9.35
N ILE A 19 3.01 -28.58 -9.76
CA ILE A 19 2.11 -28.37 -10.91
C ILE A 19 1.11 -27.24 -10.64
N ILE A 20 0.55 -27.16 -9.43
CA ILE A 20 -0.39 -26.09 -9.05
C ILE A 20 0.33 -24.75 -9.08
N ALA A 21 1.53 -24.66 -8.50
CA ALA A 21 2.33 -23.45 -8.50
C ALA A 21 2.66 -22.99 -9.93
N GLU A 22 3.07 -23.91 -10.81
CA GLU A 22 3.38 -23.60 -12.21
C GLU A 22 2.14 -23.12 -12.99
N THR A 23 0.96 -23.69 -12.72
CA THR A 23 -0.30 -23.28 -13.34
C THR A 23 -0.72 -21.88 -12.88
N VAL A 24 -0.58 -21.56 -11.59
CA VAL A 24 -0.88 -20.25 -11.01
C VAL A 24 0.08 -19.18 -11.57
N VAL A 25 1.37 -19.48 -11.62
CA VAL A 25 2.38 -18.58 -12.21
C VAL A 25 2.08 -18.33 -13.69
N THR A 26 1.75 -19.37 -14.46
CA THR A 26 1.41 -19.21 -15.88
C THR A 26 0.15 -18.37 -16.09
N HIS A 27 -0.85 -18.50 -15.20
CA HIS A 27 -2.04 -17.67 -15.26
C HIS A 27 -1.71 -16.21 -14.92
N LEU A 28 -0.98 -15.95 -13.83
CA LEU A 28 -0.55 -14.60 -13.42
C LEU A 28 0.28 -13.90 -14.49
N MET A 29 1.24 -14.60 -15.12
CA MET A 29 2.07 -14.02 -16.19
C MET A 29 1.22 -13.67 -17.43
N LYS A 30 0.28 -14.53 -17.81
CA LYS A 30 -0.68 -14.20 -18.89
C LYS A 30 -1.53 -12.99 -18.54
N THR A 31 -1.96 -12.88 -17.29
CA THR A 31 -2.72 -11.72 -16.80
C THR A 31 -1.91 -10.43 -16.90
N GLN A 32 -0.63 -10.43 -16.49
CA GLN A 32 0.25 -9.25 -16.63
C GLN A 32 0.52 -8.86 -18.08
N GLU A 33 0.54 -9.79 -19.03
CA GLU A 33 0.79 -9.51 -20.45
C GLU A 33 -0.45 -8.98 -21.19
N THR A 34 -1.65 -9.37 -20.78
CA THR A 34 -2.88 -9.04 -21.53
C THR A 34 -3.67 -7.86 -20.97
N LEU A 35 -3.54 -7.58 -19.67
CA LEU A 35 -4.28 -6.48 -19.03
C LEU A 35 -3.68 -5.12 -19.37
N THR A 36 -4.53 -4.10 -19.45
CA THR A 36 -4.12 -2.68 -19.39
C THR A 36 -3.47 -2.37 -18.03
N ASN A 37 -2.81 -1.22 -17.91
CA ASN A 37 -2.20 -0.81 -16.64
C ASN A 37 -3.24 -0.67 -15.53
N GLU A 38 -4.39 -0.05 -15.85
CA GLU A 38 -5.52 0.11 -14.93
C GLU A 38 -6.06 -1.24 -14.47
N GLU A 39 -6.38 -2.15 -15.40
CA GLU A 39 -6.90 -3.48 -15.05
C GLU A 39 -5.89 -4.30 -14.22
N LEU A 40 -4.59 -4.18 -14.51
CA LEU A 40 -3.55 -4.85 -13.74
C LEU A 40 -3.47 -4.29 -12.31
N ILE A 41 -3.55 -2.98 -12.15
CA ILE A 41 -3.58 -2.33 -10.84
C ILE A 41 -4.83 -2.77 -10.06
N ASP A 42 -6.00 -2.76 -10.69
CA ASP A 42 -7.25 -3.19 -10.07
C ASP A 42 -7.17 -4.65 -9.62
N TYR A 43 -6.63 -5.53 -10.46
CA TYR A 43 -6.41 -6.93 -10.09
C TYR A 43 -5.49 -7.06 -8.87
N VAL A 44 -4.35 -6.35 -8.85
CA VAL A 44 -3.42 -6.41 -7.72
C VAL A 44 -4.04 -5.81 -6.45
N TYR A 45 -4.78 -4.71 -6.58
CA TYR A 45 -5.39 -4.01 -5.45
C TYR A 45 -6.58 -4.79 -4.88
N TYR A 46 -7.57 -5.15 -5.70
CA TYR A 46 -8.80 -5.77 -5.22
C TYR A 46 -8.67 -7.28 -5.05
N ASP A 47 -8.12 -7.98 -6.04
CA ASP A 47 -8.11 -9.45 -6.05
C ASP A 47 -6.97 -10.05 -5.25
N ILE A 48 -5.80 -9.40 -5.19
CA ILE A 48 -4.66 -9.90 -4.41
C ILE A 48 -4.66 -9.28 -3.02
N ALA A 49 -4.40 -7.97 -2.91
CA ALA A 49 -4.34 -7.31 -1.61
C ALA A 49 -5.69 -7.36 -0.88
N GLY A 50 -6.77 -6.97 -1.57
CA GLY A 50 -8.11 -6.91 -0.99
C GLY A 50 -8.59 -8.26 -0.44
N LYS A 51 -8.42 -9.37 -1.17
CA LYS A 51 -8.81 -10.70 -0.66
C LYS A 51 -7.96 -11.11 0.53
N TYR A 52 -6.63 -10.96 0.44
CA TYR A 52 -5.73 -11.29 1.54
C TYR A 52 -6.06 -10.54 2.84
N LEU A 53 -6.32 -9.23 2.73
CA LEU A 53 -6.68 -8.39 3.86
C LEU A 53 -8.05 -8.79 4.45
N ASN A 54 -9.07 -9.01 3.61
CA ASN A 54 -10.41 -9.42 4.06
C ASN A 54 -10.44 -10.81 4.74
N GLU A 55 -9.50 -11.70 4.40
CA GLU A 55 -9.38 -13.00 5.06
C GLU A 55 -8.80 -12.88 6.49
N LYS A 56 -7.98 -11.86 6.74
CA LYS A 56 -7.23 -11.70 7.99
C LYS A 56 -7.80 -10.64 8.93
N ILE A 57 -8.48 -9.64 8.39
CA ILE A 57 -9.02 -8.50 9.13
C ILE A 57 -10.53 -8.60 9.13
N ASN A 58 -11.10 -8.87 10.29
CA ASN A 58 -12.54 -8.90 10.53
C ASN A 58 -13.05 -7.60 11.20
N ASP A 59 -12.14 -6.75 11.66
CA ASP A 59 -12.41 -5.49 12.33
C ASP A 59 -11.36 -4.46 11.92
N TRP A 60 -11.76 -3.53 11.03
CA TRP A 60 -10.89 -2.51 10.46
C TRP A 60 -10.50 -1.41 11.45
N SER A 61 -11.14 -1.35 12.63
CA SER A 61 -10.72 -0.43 13.70
C SER A 61 -9.43 -0.89 14.40
N GLN A 62 -9.00 -2.13 14.17
CA GLN A 62 -7.73 -2.65 14.67
C GLN A 62 -6.57 -2.19 13.78
N THR A 63 -6.27 -0.89 13.81
CA THR A 63 -5.27 -0.23 12.95
C THR A 63 -3.91 -0.92 12.98
N LYS A 64 -3.48 -1.45 14.14
CA LYS A 64 -2.21 -2.17 14.23
C LYS A 64 -2.24 -3.53 13.51
N LEU A 65 -3.35 -4.27 13.62
CA LEU A 65 -3.53 -5.52 12.87
C LEU A 65 -3.56 -5.22 11.37
N TRP A 66 -4.32 -4.19 10.97
CA TRP A 66 -4.39 -3.76 9.59
C TRP A 66 -3.02 -3.38 9.03
N TYR A 67 -2.28 -2.54 9.74
CA TYR A 67 -0.93 -2.14 9.35
C TYR A 67 0.01 -3.32 9.16
N ASN A 68 0.07 -4.21 10.17
CA ASN A 68 0.94 -5.39 10.09
C ASN A 68 0.54 -6.33 8.95
N THR A 69 -0.76 -6.51 8.70
CA THR A 69 -1.24 -7.39 7.62
C THR A 69 -0.84 -6.85 6.24
N VAL A 70 -0.89 -5.53 6.04
CA VAL A 70 -0.38 -4.90 4.81
C VAL A 70 1.13 -5.10 4.66
N LEU A 71 1.90 -5.03 5.76
CA LEU A 71 3.35 -5.29 5.73
C LEU A 71 3.71 -6.75 5.37
N GLU A 72 2.78 -7.70 5.51
CA GLU A 72 2.97 -9.10 5.10
C GLU A 72 2.85 -9.31 3.58
N LEU A 73 2.21 -8.38 2.86
CA LEU A 73 2.07 -8.45 1.41
C LEU A 73 3.44 -8.36 0.72
N SER A 74 3.57 -8.98 -0.46
CA SER A 74 4.77 -8.81 -1.29
C SER A 74 4.97 -7.33 -1.65
N GLU A 75 6.22 -6.91 -1.86
CA GLU A 75 6.55 -5.49 -2.12
C GLU A 75 5.67 -4.84 -3.21
N PRO A 76 5.48 -5.45 -4.40
CA PRO A 76 4.67 -4.82 -5.44
C PRO A 76 3.20 -4.67 -5.04
N VAL A 77 2.65 -5.66 -4.33
CA VAL A 77 1.26 -5.67 -3.86
C VAL A 77 1.06 -4.63 -2.76
N ARG A 78 2.02 -4.54 -1.83
CA ARG A 78 2.00 -3.56 -0.74
C ARG A 78 2.10 -2.12 -1.24
N TYR A 79 2.97 -1.85 -2.21
CA TYR A 79 3.06 -0.53 -2.85
C TYR A 79 1.80 -0.18 -3.62
N THR A 80 1.22 -1.13 -4.34
CA THR A 80 -0.06 -0.94 -5.03
C THR A 80 -1.17 -0.58 -4.04
N TYR A 81 -1.24 -1.28 -2.91
CA TYR A 81 -2.20 -0.98 -1.86
C TYR A 81 -2.01 0.43 -1.29
N GLY A 82 -0.78 0.79 -0.88
CA GLY A 82 -0.49 2.11 -0.29
C GLY A 82 -0.78 3.27 -1.26
N ILE A 83 -0.33 3.15 -2.52
CA ILE A 83 -0.55 4.17 -3.55
C ILE A 83 -2.04 4.26 -3.92
N GLY A 84 -2.73 3.13 -4.07
CA GLY A 84 -4.15 3.09 -4.38
C GLY A 84 -5.00 3.76 -3.29
N VAL A 85 -4.71 3.45 -2.02
CA VAL A 85 -5.36 4.08 -0.87
C VAL A 85 -5.07 5.58 -0.82
N LEU A 86 -3.82 6.00 -0.99
CA LEU A 86 -3.45 7.43 -1.04
C LEU A 86 -4.27 8.16 -2.09
N ASN A 87 -4.25 7.68 -3.33
CA ASN A 87 -4.96 8.30 -4.45
C ASN A 87 -6.47 8.34 -4.18
N MET A 88 -7.06 7.24 -3.72
CA MET A 88 -8.49 7.17 -3.39
C MET A 88 -8.89 8.19 -2.32
N GLN A 89 -8.11 8.32 -1.24
CA GLN A 89 -8.46 9.24 -0.15
C GLN A 89 -8.26 10.69 -0.56
N VAL A 90 -7.11 11.01 -1.17
CA VAL A 90 -6.79 12.40 -1.55
C VAL A 90 -7.72 12.91 -2.64
N MET A 91 -8.09 12.07 -3.62
CA MET A 91 -9.06 12.47 -4.64
C MET A 91 -10.49 12.62 -4.09
N ASN A 92 -10.84 11.94 -3.00
CA ASN A 92 -12.18 12.02 -2.39
C ASN A 92 -12.32 13.18 -1.38
N GLY A 93 -11.28 13.46 -0.59
CA GLY A 93 -11.35 14.41 0.52
C GLY A 93 -10.02 15.01 0.95
N GLY A 94 -9.00 14.94 0.08
CA GLY A 94 -7.68 15.51 0.35
C GLY A 94 -6.83 14.71 1.35
N PHE A 95 -5.67 15.27 1.66
CA PHE A 95 -4.75 14.69 2.63
C PHE A 95 -5.34 14.69 4.05
N GLU A 96 -6.26 15.60 4.39
CA GLU A 96 -7.00 15.55 5.65
C GLU A 96 -7.75 14.23 5.78
N GLN A 97 -8.59 13.87 4.80
CA GLN A 97 -9.32 12.61 4.82
C GLN A 97 -8.38 11.38 4.83
N TYR A 98 -7.23 11.46 4.17
CA TYR A 98 -6.21 10.41 4.20
C TYR A 98 -5.67 10.15 5.62
N TYR A 99 -5.45 11.19 6.43
CA TYR A 99 -5.02 11.02 7.80
C TYR A 99 -6.20 10.76 8.76
N ASP A 100 -7.36 11.41 8.59
CA ASP A 100 -8.51 11.31 9.49
C ASP A 100 -9.13 9.91 9.50
N ASN A 101 -9.03 9.21 8.38
CA ASN A 101 -9.45 7.81 8.25
C ASN A 101 -8.30 6.82 8.53
N ASP A 102 -7.26 7.26 9.23
CA ASP A 102 -6.07 6.50 9.63
C ASP A 102 -5.22 5.91 8.48
N TYR A 103 -5.56 6.12 7.20
CA TYR A 103 -4.78 5.59 6.08
C TYR A 103 -3.34 6.14 6.03
N GLY A 104 -3.11 7.31 6.63
CA GLY A 104 -1.79 7.90 6.83
C GLY A 104 -0.79 7.01 7.55
N ILE A 105 -1.24 5.96 8.26
CA ILE A 105 -0.34 4.96 8.88
C ILE A 105 0.58 4.28 7.85
N PHE A 106 0.20 4.28 6.56
CA PHE A 106 0.99 3.70 5.46
C PHE A 106 1.91 4.71 4.76
N ALA A 107 1.96 5.96 5.20
CA ALA A 107 2.61 7.03 4.44
C ALA A 107 4.11 6.78 4.20
N GLU A 108 4.84 6.25 5.18
CA GLU A 108 6.27 5.95 5.00
C GLU A 108 6.51 4.81 4.00
N GLU A 109 5.66 3.78 4.01
CA GLU A 109 5.77 2.69 3.04
C GLU A 109 5.32 3.12 1.65
N THR A 110 4.34 4.01 1.58
CA THR A 110 3.87 4.61 0.33
C THR A 110 4.94 5.50 -0.29
N LEU A 111 5.72 6.24 0.51
CA LEU A 111 6.90 6.98 0.04
C LEU A 111 7.94 6.05 -0.60
N ASN A 112 8.17 4.86 -0.03
CA ASN A 112 9.07 3.87 -0.64
C ASN A 112 8.55 3.41 -2.02
N GLY A 113 7.25 3.15 -2.12
CA GLY A 113 6.60 2.76 -3.37
C GLY A 113 6.66 3.84 -4.44
N LEU A 114 6.28 5.08 -4.10
CA LEU A 114 6.33 6.24 -5.02
C LEU A 114 7.74 6.46 -5.56
N LYS A 115 8.75 6.41 -4.69
CA LYS A 115 10.15 6.49 -5.08
C LYS A 115 10.56 5.34 -6.01
N LYS A 116 10.06 4.12 -5.76
CA LYS A 116 10.38 2.92 -6.55
C LYS A 116 9.81 3.02 -7.98
N ILE A 117 8.61 3.57 -8.13
CA ILE A 117 7.95 3.71 -9.44
C ILE A 117 8.34 4.99 -10.19
N GLY A 118 9.12 5.88 -9.56
CA GLY A 118 9.54 7.14 -10.16
C GLY A 118 8.47 8.24 -10.15
N ALA A 119 7.51 8.17 -9.22
CA ALA A 119 6.48 9.20 -9.02
C ALA A 119 7.02 10.34 -8.13
N GLU A 120 7.92 11.15 -8.69
CA GLU A 120 8.65 12.19 -7.96
C GLU A 120 7.75 13.31 -7.42
N LEU A 121 6.74 13.74 -8.18
CA LEU A 121 5.87 14.84 -7.76
C LEU A 121 4.97 14.41 -6.60
N THR A 122 4.31 13.26 -6.75
CA THR A 122 3.48 12.67 -5.69
C THR A 122 4.31 12.33 -4.46
N PHE A 123 5.55 11.87 -4.64
CA PHE A 123 6.48 11.61 -3.54
C PHE A 123 6.75 12.86 -2.72
N GLU A 124 7.05 14.00 -3.35
CA GLU A 124 7.35 15.24 -2.62
C GLU A 124 6.12 15.82 -1.91
N LEU A 125 4.91 15.65 -2.46
CA LEU A 125 3.67 16.04 -1.79
C LEU A 125 3.40 15.21 -0.54
N LEU A 126 3.44 13.87 -0.66
CA LEU A 126 3.28 12.98 0.50
C LEU A 126 4.41 13.18 1.53
N LYS A 127 5.63 13.45 1.07
CA LYS A 127 6.76 13.69 1.97
C LYS A 127 6.54 14.97 2.77
N SER A 128 6.05 16.04 2.13
CA SER A 128 5.70 17.28 2.81
C SER A 128 4.62 17.07 3.88
N SER A 129 3.59 16.26 3.58
CA SER A 129 2.55 15.94 4.56
C SER A 129 3.08 15.08 5.72
N VAL A 130 3.98 14.13 5.45
CA VAL A 130 4.65 13.33 6.49
C VAL A 130 5.57 14.18 7.37
N GLU A 131 6.32 15.11 6.78
CA GLU A 131 7.25 15.97 7.50
C GLU A 131 6.53 16.91 8.46
N ILE A 132 5.38 17.47 8.08
CA ILE A 132 4.60 18.32 9.00
C ILE A 132 4.01 17.50 10.16
N MET A 133 3.55 16.28 9.91
CA MET A 133 3.10 15.38 10.98
C MET A 133 4.23 15.04 11.96
N LYS A 134 5.41 14.69 11.42
CA LYS A 134 6.61 14.39 12.24
C LYS A 134 7.15 15.59 12.99
N LYS A 135 6.92 16.82 12.50
CA LYS A 135 7.32 18.05 13.19
C LYS A 135 6.53 18.24 14.49
N HIS A 136 5.25 17.85 14.51
CA HIS A 136 4.32 18.12 15.61
C HIS A 136 4.09 16.93 16.53
N LYS A 137 4.52 15.72 16.17
CA LYS A 137 4.49 14.57 17.08
C LYS A 137 5.43 14.76 18.27
N GLU A 138 5.06 14.19 19.41
CA GLU A 138 5.94 14.13 20.58
C GLU A 138 7.23 13.33 20.27
N PRO A 139 8.40 13.66 20.87
CA PRO A 139 9.67 13.01 20.52
C PRO A 139 9.70 11.48 20.67
N LYS A 140 8.94 10.93 21.63
CA LYS A 140 8.88 9.49 21.91
C LYS A 140 7.76 8.75 21.17
N MET A 141 6.85 9.49 20.54
CA MET A 141 5.74 8.95 19.79
C MET A 141 6.20 8.66 18.36
N ASP A 142 5.88 7.50 17.82
CA ASP A 142 6.12 7.25 16.39
C ASP A 142 5.00 7.88 15.54
N LEU A 143 5.16 7.85 14.20
CA LEU A 143 4.16 8.46 13.32
C LEU A 143 2.84 7.69 13.34
N PHE A 144 2.90 6.36 13.52
CA PHE A 144 1.71 5.51 13.59
C PHE A 144 0.85 5.93 14.78
N ASP A 145 1.43 5.97 15.98
CA ASP A 145 0.75 6.35 17.21
C ASP A 145 0.24 7.80 17.14
N PHE A 146 1.03 8.71 16.52
CA PHE A 146 0.60 10.09 16.34
C PHE A 146 -0.67 10.21 15.49
N ILE A 147 -0.74 9.47 14.38
CA ILE A 147 -1.90 9.50 13.48
C ILE A 147 -3.13 8.92 14.18
N THR A 148 -2.99 7.79 14.88
CA THR A 148 -4.15 7.07 15.42
C THR A 148 -4.62 7.58 16.78
N GLU A 149 -3.77 8.27 17.55
CA GLU A 149 -4.07 8.63 18.95
C GLU A 149 -4.12 10.15 19.20
N SER A 150 -3.61 10.98 18.30
CA SER A 150 -3.49 12.43 18.54
C SER A 150 -4.59 13.23 17.86
N LYS A 151 -4.88 14.41 18.42
CA LYS A 151 -5.80 15.40 17.83
C LYS A 151 -5.08 16.35 16.90
N TYR A 152 -4.33 15.84 15.93
CA TYR A 152 -3.51 16.67 15.06
C TYR A 152 -4.36 17.67 14.24
N TRP A 153 -5.63 17.37 13.97
CA TRP A 153 -6.59 18.25 13.30
C TRP A 153 -6.87 19.57 14.04
N GLU A 154 -6.49 19.71 15.30
CA GLU A 154 -6.56 21.00 16.02
C GLU A 154 -5.37 21.93 15.70
N ASN A 155 -4.37 21.44 14.94
CA ASN A 155 -3.15 22.18 14.60
C ASN A 155 -3.27 22.88 13.24
N LYS A 156 -3.37 24.21 13.27
CA LYS A 156 -3.48 25.05 12.07
C LYS A 156 -2.33 24.95 11.08
N GLU A 157 -1.12 24.63 11.55
CA GLU A 157 0.01 24.47 10.62
C GLU A 157 -0.08 23.15 9.86
N ILE A 158 -0.58 22.09 10.51
CA ILE A 158 -0.88 20.82 9.84
C ILE A 158 -1.96 21.05 8.79
N GLU A 159 -3.12 21.60 9.20
CA GLU A 159 -4.25 21.96 8.31
C GLU A 159 -3.76 22.72 7.05
N GLN A 160 -3.03 23.83 7.24
CA GLN A 160 -2.51 24.63 6.12
C GLN A 160 -1.60 23.86 5.16
N VAL A 161 -0.75 22.96 5.69
CA VAL A 161 0.13 22.15 4.84
C VAL A 161 -0.68 21.08 4.10
N LEU A 162 -1.63 20.42 4.77
CA LEU A 162 -2.49 19.39 4.18
C LEU A 162 -3.38 19.98 3.07
N ASP A 163 -3.96 21.16 3.29
CA ASP A 163 -4.73 21.90 2.28
C ASP A 163 -3.88 22.19 1.04
N ARG A 164 -2.69 22.78 1.25
CA ARG A 164 -1.79 23.12 0.15
C ARG A 164 -1.39 21.89 -0.65
N VAL A 165 -0.95 20.80 0.01
CA VAL A 165 -0.55 19.59 -0.73
C VAL A 165 -1.72 18.90 -1.41
N THR A 166 -2.95 19.06 -0.89
CA THR A 166 -4.18 18.57 -1.54
C THR A 166 -4.43 19.33 -2.83
N GLU A 167 -4.40 20.67 -2.79
CA GLU A 167 -4.55 21.50 -3.99
C GLU A 167 -3.48 21.17 -5.04
N GLU A 168 -2.22 21.01 -4.62
CA GLU A 168 -1.13 20.65 -5.53
C GLU A 168 -1.34 19.25 -6.14
N TYR A 169 -1.82 18.28 -5.35
CA TYR A 169 -2.09 16.90 -5.82
C TYR A 169 -3.17 16.87 -6.89
N TRP A 170 -4.28 17.58 -6.69
CA TRP A 170 -5.37 17.65 -7.68
C TRP A 170 -4.95 18.28 -9.00
N ASN A 171 -3.82 19.01 -9.03
CA ASN A 171 -3.27 19.64 -10.22
C ASN A 171 -2.11 18.84 -10.87
N LEU A 172 -2.00 17.54 -10.58
CA LEU A 172 -0.96 16.64 -11.12
C LEU A 172 -1.35 15.90 -12.41
N GLU A 173 -2.62 15.88 -12.82
CA GLU A 173 -3.15 15.01 -13.89
C GLU A 173 -2.30 15.02 -15.20
N ASP A 174 -1.84 16.21 -15.63
CA ASP A 174 -1.02 16.36 -16.84
C ASP A 174 0.51 16.29 -16.61
N LYS A 175 0.94 16.14 -15.35
CA LYS A 175 2.36 16.23 -14.95
C LYS A 175 2.93 14.88 -14.50
N GLU A 176 2.11 14.04 -13.89
CA GLU A 176 2.52 12.74 -13.39
C GLU A 176 1.33 11.77 -13.42
N ASN A 177 1.49 10.65 -14.14
CA ASN A 177 0.45 9.64 -14.28
C ASN A 177 0.79 8.40 -13.44
N LEU A 178 0.19 8.33 -12.25
CA LEU A 178 0.42 7.21 -11.32
C LEU A 178 -0.01 5.85 -11.90
N THR A 179 -1.08 5.81 -12.69
CA THR A 179 -1.56 4.58 -13.34
C THR A 179 -0.50 4.02 -14.29
N GLU A 180 0.11 4.88 -15.11
CA GLU A 180 1.16 4.46 -16.03
C GLU A 180 2.44 4.06 -15.28
N LEU A 181 2.88 4.85 -14.31
CA LEU A 181 4.10 4.54 -13.55
C LEU A 181 3.97 3.23 -12.77
N LEU A 182 2.86 3.04 -12.04
CA LEU A 182 2.62 1.85 -11.23
C LEU A 182 2.38 0.62 -12.11
N GLY A 183 1.59 0.74 -13.19
CA GLY A 183 1.35 -0.37 -14.11
C GLY A 183 2.64 -0.85 -14.78
N ASN A 184 3.48 0.06 -15.24
CA ASN A 184 4.78 -0.27 -15.83
C ASN A 184 5.73 -0.93 -14.81
N TYR A 185 5.73 -0.47 -13.56
CA TYR A 185 6.47 -1.13 -12.48
C TYR A 185 5.97 -2.57 -12.25
N LEU A 186 4.65 -2.78 -12.17
CA LEU A 186 4.05 -4.08 -11.91
C LEU A 186 4.35 -5.11 -13.01
N ARG A 187 4.42 -4.69 -14.27
CA ARG A 187 4.79 -5.59 -15.40
C ARG A 187 6.20 -6.16 -15.28
N ASN A 188 7.08 -5.50 -14.55
CA ASN A 188 8.47 -5.92 -14.34
C ASN A 188 8.68 -6.63 -12.99
N CYS A 189 7.59 -6.87 -12.24
CA CYS A 189 7.64 -7.49 -10.93
C CYS A 189 7.07 -8.91 -10.93
N GLU A 190 7.59 -9.72 -10.03
CA GLU A 190 6.95 -10.97 -9.65
C GLU A 190 5.86 -10.68 -8.62
N ILE A 191 4.60 -10.87 -9.00
CA ILE A 191 3.43 -10.61 -8.15
C ILE A 191 3.06 -11.92 -7.45
N LYS A 192 3.07 -11.90 -6.11
CA LYS A 192 2.84 -13.05 -5.22
C LYS A 192 1.92 -12.69 -4.08
#